data_AF-A0A2N2V6Z1-F1
#
_entry.id   AF-A0A2N2V6Z1-F1
#
_cell.length_a   1.000
_cell.length_b   1.000
_cell.length_c   1.000
_cell.angle_alpha   90.00
_cell.angle_beta   90.00
_cell.angle_gamma   90.00
#
_symmetry.space_group_name_H-M   'P 1'
#
loop_
_entity.id
_entity.type
_entity.pdbx_description
1 polymer ?
#
loop_
_entity_poly.entity_id
_entity_poly.type
_entity_poly.pdbx_seq_one_letter_code
_entity_poly.pdbx_strand_id
1 'polypeptide(L)'
;MKVSFADPAWTGKQIPSGQHCQMFDGQGATPPLLVENIPAGANAIIVEYNDLSFAPLSYGGGHGKIGFWHEGGERALLPAAPGETAKLPAGSFVEARALSTGSYASPGYLPPCSGGRGNLYVADVKAVYKARKEGEENRLLAEQRITLGNY
;
A
#
# COMPACT_ATOMS: atom_id res chain seq x y z
N MET A 1 3.36 -15.97 5.15
CA MET A 1 3.16 -14.57 5.59
C MET A 1 1.70 -14.35 5.90
N LYS A 2 1.40 -13.54 6.92
CA LYS A 2 0.06 -13.12 7.32
C LYS A 2 0.04 -11.60 7.41
N VAL A 3 -1.05 -10.99 6.96
CA VAL A 3 -1.24 -9.54 7.01
C VAL A 3 -2.55 -9.25 7.72
N SER A 4 -2.54 -8.27 8.60
CA SER A 4 -3.72 -7.81 9.34
C SER A 4 -3.65 -6.31 9.57
N PHE A 5 -4.80 -5.68 9.82
CA PHE A 5 -4.84 -4.27 10.20
C PHE A 5 -4.29 -4.09 11.62
N ALA A 6 -3.46 -3.06 11.81
CA ALA A 6 -3.00 -2.63 13.12
C ALA A 6 -3.90 -1.55 13.74
N ASP A 7 -4.89 -1.07 13.00
CA ASP A 7 -5.90 -0.12 13.44
C ASP A 7 -7.31 -0.74 13.25
N PRO A 8 -8.13 -0.85 14.30
CA PRO A 8 -9.46 -1.46 14.23
C PRO A 8 -10.47 -0.68 13.39
N ALA A 9 -10.19 0.58 13.01
CA ALA A 9 -11.03 1.31 12.06
C ALA A 9 -11.08 0.62 10.69
N TRP A 10 -10.01 -0.09 10.32
CA TRP A 10 -9.93 -0.85 9.09
C TRP A 10 -10.44 -2.27 9.31
N THR A 11 -11.48 -2.64 8.58
CA THR A 11 -12.17 -3.93 8.74
C THR A 11 -12.17 -4.78 7.47
N GLY A 12 -11.72 -4.22 6.35
CA GLY A 12 -11.79 -4.84 5.03
C GLY A 12 -13.18 -4.82 4.40
N LYS A 13 -14.17 -4.16 5.03
CA LYS A 13 -15.53 -4.03 4.50
C LYS A 13 -15.75 -2.68 3.83
N GLN A 14 -15.44 -1.60 4.54
CA GLN A 14 -15.64 -0.22 4.11
C GLN A 14 -14.37 0.57 4.40
N ILE A 15 -13.97 1.43 3.47
CA ILE A 15 -12.88 2.39 3.70
C ILE A 15 -13.32 3.34 4.82
N PRO A 16 -12.50 3.56 5.87
CA PRO A 16 -12.88 4.44 6.98
C PRO A 16 -13.18 5.86 6.51
N SER A 17 -14.06 6.55 7.23
CA SER A 17 -14.42 7.94 6.89
C SER A 17 -13.19 8.84 6.88
N GLY A 18 -13.08 9.70 5.86
CA GLY A 18 -11.93 10.58 5.66
C GLY A 18 -10.71 9.92 5.03
N GLN A 19 -10.71 8.58 4.85
CA GLN A 19 -9.59 7.86 4.23
C GLN A 19 -9.60 7.86 2.69
N HIS A 20 -10.46 8.68 2.08
CA HIS A 20 -10.52 8.92 0.64
C HIS A 20 -9.69 10.14 0.21
N CYS A 21 -9.64 10.44 -1.09
CA CYS A 21 -8.78 11.49 -1.65
C CYS A 21 -9.30 12.91 -1.38
N GLN A 22 -8.40 13.89 -1.49
CA GLN A 22 -8.67 15.32 -1.27
C GLN A 22 -9.72 15.89 -2.23
N MET A 23 -9.84 15.34 -3.44
CA MET A 23 -10.84 15.77 -4.42
C MET A 23 -12.29 15.64 -3.91
N PHE A 24 -12.52 14.73 -2.96
CA PHE A 24 -13.82 14.53 -2.32
C PHE A 24 -13.77 14.86 -0.82
N ASP A 25 -12.93 15.83 -0.44
CA ASP A 25 -12.75 16.33 0.94
C ASP A 25 -12.12 15.32 1.92
N GLY A 26 -11.46 14.29 1.41
CA GLY A 26 -10.74 13.31 2.22
C GLY A 26 -9.29 13.73 2.53
N GLN A 27 -8.67 13.06 3.49
CA GLN A 27 -7.25 13.22 3.82
C GLN A 27 -6.62 11.84 4.01
N GLY A 28 -6.85 10.96 3.03
CA GLY A 28 -6.57 9.55 3.17
C GLY A 28 -5.10 9.20 3.32
N ALA A 29 -4.88 8.13 4.07
CA ALA A 29 -3.61 7.47 4.27
C ALA A 29 -3.80 5.95 4.07
N THR A 30 -2.70 5.24 3.89
CA THR A 30 -2.74 3.79 3.88
C THR A 30 -3.11 3.25 5.27
N PRO A 31 -3.75 2.08 5.38
CA PRO A 31 -3.90 1.44 6.68
C PRO A 31 -2.53 1.16 7.31
N PRO A 32 -2.38 1.29 8.64
CA PRO A 32 -1.27 0.65 9.32
C PRO A 32 -1.49 -0.86 9.32
N LEU A 33 -0.44 -1.63 9.00
CA LEU A 33 -0.51 -3.08 8.83
C LEU A 33 0.45 -3.79 9.77
N LEU A 34 0.00 -4.87 10.37
CA LEU A 34 0.85 -5.86 11.02
C LEU A 34 1.12 -7.00 10.03
N VAL A 35 2.39 -7.19 9.69
CA VAL A 35 2.87 -8.29 8.85
C VAL A 35 3.59 -9.30 9.73
N GLU A 36 3.22 -10.56 9.64
CA GLU A 36 3.76 -11.67 10.42
C GLU A 36 4.18 -12.82 9.52
N ASN A 37 5.02 -13.72 10.04
CA ASN A 37 5.60 -14.84 9.29
C ASN A 37 6.29 -14.34 8.01
N ILE A 38 7.06 -13.25 8.12
CA ILE A 38 7.89 -12.70 7.05
C ILE A 38 9.00 -13.71 6.75
N PRO A 39 9.17 -14.15 5.49
CA PRO A 39 10.22 -15.10 5.15
C PRO A 39 11.62 -14.57 5.44
N ALA A 40 12.51 -15.46 5.88
CA ALA A 40 13.92 -15.15 6.02
C ALA A 40 14.51 -14.63 4.70
N GLY A 41 15.43 -13.68 4.79
CA GLY A 41 16.04 -13.03 3.64
C GLY A 41 15.24 -11.85 3.06
N ALA A 42 14.02 -11.59 3.53
CA ALA A 42 13.33 -10.34 3.21
C ALA A 42 14.06 -9.15 3.85
N ASN A 43 14.29 -8.10 3.08
CA ASN A 43 14.88 -6.85 3.56
C ASN A 43 14.00 -5.62 3.31
N ALA A 44 12.82 -5.82 2.70
CA ALA A 44 11.79 -4.82 2.53
C ALA A 44 10.40 -5.46 2.40
N ILE A 45 9.39 -4.70 2.76
CA ILE A 45 7.98 -4.98 2.46
C ILE A 45 7.49 -3.93 1.46
N ILE A 46 6.98 -4.36 0.32
CA ILE A 46 6.35 -3.48 -0.68
C ILE A 46 4.84 -3.71 -0.64
N VAL A 47 4.07 -2.63 -0.54
CA VAL A 47 2.61 -2.69 -0.58
C VAL A 47 2.12 -2.01 -1.85
N GLU A 48 1.44 -2.77 -2.70
CA GLU A 48 0.79 -2.27 -3.90
C GLU A 48 -0.69 -2.04 -3.64
N TYR A 49 -1.15 -0.80 -3.79
CA TYR A 49 -2.55 -0.46 -3.60
C TYR A 49 -3.28 -0.46 -4.93
N ASN A 50 -4.44 -1.12 -5.00
CA ASN A 50 -5.16 -1.35 -6.25
C ASN A 50 -6.67 -1.14 -6.07
N ASP A 51 -7.34 -0.71 -7.14
CA ASP A 51 -8.79 -0.62 -7.25
C ASP A 51 -9.29 -1.69 -8.22
N LEU A 52 -9.83 -2.78 -7.67
CA LEU A 52 -10.28 -3.92 -8.47
C LEU A 52 -11.51 -3.60 -9.34
N SER A 53 -12.21 -2.51 -9.03
CA SER A 53 -13.39 -2.06 -9.79
C SER A 53 -13.00 -1.13 -10.95
N PHE A 54 -11.74 -0.71 -11.05
CA PHE A 54 -11.26 0.17 -12.12
C PHE A 54 -10.04 -0.43 -12.83
N ALA A 55 -10.29 -1.07 -13.98
CA ALA A 55 -9.28 -1.86 -14.71
C ALA A 55 -7.92 -1.18 -14.95
N PRO A 56 -7.82 0.15 -15.23
CA PRO A 56 -6.52 0.80 -15.39
C PRO A 56 -5.68 0.83 -14.11
N LEU A 57 -6.28 0.71 -12.92
CA LEU A 57 -5.63 0.81 -11.61
C LEU A 57 -5.81 -0.46 -10.75
N SER A 58 -6.21 -1.58 -11.37
CA SER A 58 -6.58 -2.82 -10.65
C SER A 58 -5.41 -3.75 -10.33
N TYR A 59 -4.21 -3.45 -10.82
CA TYR A 59 -3.03 -4.28 -10.58
C TYR A 59 -1.74 -3.45 -10.60
N GLY A 60 -0.66 -4.03 -10.08
CA GLY A 60 0.68 -3.47 -10.19
C GLY A 60 0.86 -2.15 -9.46
N GLY A 61 0.07 -1.89 -8.40
CA GLY A 61 0.11 -0.66 -7.62
C GLY A 61 -0.54 0.50 -8.36
N GLY A 62 -1.75 0.29 -8.90
CA GLY A 62 -2.50 1.33 -9.61
C GLY A 62 -2.65 2.61 -8.80
N HIS A 63 -2.90 2.47 -7.50
CA HIS A 63 -2.97 3.56 -6.52
C HIS A 63 -1.62 3.88 -5.88
N GLY A 64 -0.52 3.38 -6.42
CA GLY A 64 0.85 3.59 -5.93
C GLY A 64 1.41 2.39 -5.17
N LYS A 65 2.72 2.41 -4.99
CA LYS A 65 3.48 1.41 -4.23
C LYS A 65 4.29 2.09 -3.14
N ILE A 66 4.04 1.69 -1.90
CA ILE A 66 4.80 2.16 -0.75
C ILE A 66 5.67 1.01 -0.25
N GLY A 67 6.96 1.28 -0.12
CA GLY A 67 7.93 0.35 0.45
C GLY A 67 8.30 0.72 1.87
N PHE A 68 8.65 -0.31 2.64
CA PHE A 68 9.13 -0.21 4.01
C PHE A 68 10.37 -1.06 4.14
N TRP A 69 11.47 -0.46 4.60
CA TRP A 69 12.68 -1.25 4.88
C TRP A 69 12.44 -2.17 6.07
N HIS A 70 12.96 -3.39 5.97
CA HIS A 70 12.85 -4.41 7.00
C HIS A 70 14.25 -4.85 7.42
N GLU A 71 14.53 -4.80 8.72
CA GLU A 71 15.85 -5.13 9.27
C GLU A 71 16.04 -6.65 9.48
N GLY A 72 15.02 -7.44 9.14
CA GLY A 72 14.99 -8.89 9.33
C GLY A 72 14.07 -9.30 10.49
N GLY A 73 13.90 -10.61 10.66
CA GLY A 73 12.92 -11.18 11.58
C GLY A 73 11.56 -11.43 10.93
N GLU A 74 10.64 -12.01 11.70
CA GLU A 74 9.40 -12.57 11.18
C GLU A 74 8.20 -11.62 11.24
N ARG A 75 8.36 -10.43 11.83
CA ARG A 75 7.27 -9.48 12.07
C ARG A 75 7.68 -8.05 11.74
N ALA A 76 6.75 -7.26 11.21
CA ALA A 76 6.92 -5.84 10.95
C ALA A 76 5.59 -5.10 11.18
N LEU A 77 5.66 -3.93 11.82
CA LEU A 77 4.57 -2.98 11.88
C LEU A 77 4.79 -1.89 10.84
N LEU A 78 3.94 -1.84 9.83
CA LEU A 78 4.00 -0.83 8.77
C LEU A 78 3.15 0.37 9.22
N PRO A 79 3.74 1.57 9.38
CA PRO A 79 2.98 2.77 9.72
C PRO A 79 2.06 3.18 8.57
N ALA A 80 1.03 3.96 8.89
CA ALA A 80 0.21 4.62 7.88
C ALA A 80 1.06 5.59 7.06
N ALA A 81 0.95 5.52 5.73
CA ALA A 81 1.59 6.42 4.78
C ALA A 81 0.56 7.44 4.27
N PRO A 82 0.79 8.75 4.41
CA PRO A 82 -0.12 9.76 3.90
C PRO A 82 -0.29 9.65 2.38
N GLY A 83 -1.50 9.86 1.90
CA GLY A 83 -1.83 9.93 0.48
C GLY A 83 -1.39 11.25 -0.16
N GLU A 84 -1.36 11.26 -1.49
CA GLU A 84 -1.17 12.46 -2.33
C GLU A 84 0.13 13.22 -2.05
N THR A 85 1.14 12.53 -1.50
CA THR A 85 2.46 13.08 -1.17
C THR A 85 3.56 12.05 -1.32
N ALA A 86 4.80 12.54 -1.52
CA ALA A 86 6.01 11.72 -1.45
C ALA A 86 6.68 11.80 -0.06
N LYS A 87 6.15 12.60 0.87
CA LYS A 87 6.65 12.73 2.24
C LYS A 87 6.10 11.59 3.09
N LEU A 88 6.95 10.63 3.41
CA LEU A 88 6.57 9.41 4.11
C LEU A 88 7.22 9.33 5.51
N PRO A 89 6.65 8.51 6.42
CA PRO A 89 7.28 8.23 7.71
C PRO A 89 8.68 7.63 7.55
N ALA A 90 9.52 7.78 8.58
CA ALA A 90 10.86 7.18 8.61
C ALA A 90 10.81 5.67 8.34
N GLY A 91 11.78 5.16 7.59
CA GLY A 91 11.84 3.75 7.16
C GLY A 91 10.93 3.41 5.98
N SER A 92 10.08 4.34 5.53
CA SER A 92 9.21 4.17 4.36
C SER A 92 9.75 4.91 3.14
N PHE A 93 9.39 4.46 1.94
CA PHE A 93 9.77 5.09 0.68
C PHE A 93 8.70 4.86 -0.40
N VAL A 94 8.66 5.76 -1.39
CA VAL A 94 7.83 5.55 -2.58
C VAL A 94 8.56 4.56 -3.47
N GLU A 95 8.03 3.34 -3.61
CA GLU A 95 8.55 2.36 -4.56
C GLU A 95 8.12 2.71 -5.99
N ALA A 96 6.88 3.19 -6.14
CA ALA A 96 6.38 3.75 -7.38
C ALA A 96 5.21 4.69 -7.08
N ARG A 97 5.13 5.78 -7.84
CA ARG A 97 3.96 6.68 -7.87
C ARG A 97 2.70 5.94 -8.34
N ALA A 98 1.53 6.49 -8.06
CA ALA A 98 0.28 5.99 -8.63
C ALA A 98 0.28 6.07 -10.16
N LEU A 99 -0.41 5.12 -10.80
CA LEU A 99 -0.56 5.04 -12.26
C LEU A 99 -1.61 6.02 -12.79
N SER A 100 -2.42 6.59 -11.89
CA SER A 100 -3.35 7.67 -12.19
C SER A 100 -2.65 8.90 -12.79
N THR A 101 -3.41 9.67 -13.56
CA THR A 101 -2.90 10.83 -14.32
C THR A 101 -3.81 12.04 -14.13
N GLY A 102 -3.36 13.20 -14.62
CA GLY A 102 -4.11 14.45 -14.53
C GLY A 102 -4.42 14.84 -13.08
N SER A 103 -5.66 15.27 -12.82
CA SER A 103 -6.11 15.66 -11.47
C SER A 103 -6.13 14.53 -10.44
N TYR A 104 -5.90 13.28 -10.86
CA TYR A 104 -5.81 12.12 -9.97
C TYR A 104 -4.36 11.67 -9.77
N ALA A 105 -3.38 12.31 -10.40
CA ALA A 105 -1.98 11.92 -10.27
C ALA A 105 -1.51 12.09 -8.82
N SER A 106 -0.90 11.05 -8.26
CA SER A 106 -0.28 11.10 -6.93
C SER A 106 1.19 10.72 -7.01
N PRO A 107 2.11 11.46 -6.36
CA PRO A 107 3.53 11.13 -6.33
C PRO A 107 3.84 9.90 -5.47
N GLY A 108 2.88 9.38 -4.71
CA GLY A 108 2.99 8.18 -3.90
C GLY A 108 1.67 7.41 -3.92
N TYR A 109 1.05 7.23 -2.76
CA TYR A 109 -0.27 6.62 -2.64
C TYR A 109 -1.37 7.56 -3.11
N LEU A 110 -2.29 7.09 -3.95
CA LEU A 110 -3.57 7.74 -4.24
C LEU A 110 -4.64 7.07 -3.36
N PRO A 111 -5.21 7.76 -2.36
CA PRO A 111 -6.36 7.25 -1.61
C PRO A 111 -7.55 6.93 -2.52
N PRO A 112 -8.53 6.13 -2.07
CA PRO A 112 -9.78 5.91 -2.78
C PRO A 112 -10.37 7.21 -3.31
N CYS A 113 -10.57 7.28 -4.62
CA CYS A 113 -10.94 8.52 -5.32
C CYS A 113 -12.08 8.26 -6.32
N SER A 114 -12.94 7.29 -6.02
CA SER A 114 -14.12 6.93 -6.80
C SER A 114 -15.31 7.87 -6.55
N GLY A 115 -15.25 8.77 -5.56
CA GLY A 115 -16.37 9.64 -5.20
C GLY A 115 -17.59 8.89 -4.65
N GLY A 116 -17.39 7.79 -3.91
CA GLY A 116 -18.49 7.06 -3.27
C GLY A 116 -19.20 6.04 -4.17
N ARG A 117 -18.57 5.60 -5.27
CA ARG A 117 -19.19 4.68 -6.24
C ARG A 117 -19.17 3.20 -5.81
N GLY A 118 -18.61 2.88 -4.64
CA GLY A 118 -18.54 1.51 -4.12
C GLY A 118 -17.43 0.66 -4.74
N ASN A 119 -16.36 1.29 -5.24
CA ASN A 119 -15.20 0.59 -5.80
C ASN A 119 -14.51 -0.26 -4.73
N LEU A 120 -14.01 -1.44 -5.11
CA LEU A 120 -13.34 -2.37 -4.20
C LEU A 120 -11.84 -2.16 -4.19
N TYR A 121 -11.30 -1.78 -3.03
CA TYR A 121 -9.88 -1.51 -2.83
C TYR A 121 -9.17 -2.66 -2.11
N VAL A 122 -7.96 -2.98 -2.57
CA VAL A 122 -7.10 -4.02 -2.00
C VAL A 122 -5.66 -3.53 -1.87
N ALA A 123 -4.91 -4.19 -1.00
CA ALA A 123 -3.47 -4.06 -0.91
C ALA A 123 -2.80 -5.43 -1.11
N ASP A 124 -1.89 -5.50 -2.06
CA ASP A 124 -0.99 -6.65 -2.27
C ASP A 124 0.31 -6.39 -1.53
N VAL A 125 0.49 -7.08 -0.41
CA VAL A 125 1.66 -6.95 0.47
C VAL A 125 2.69 -7.99 0.07
N LYS A 126 3.90 -7.54 -0.25
CA LYS A 126 4.99 -8.35 -0.79
C LYS A 126 6.19 -8.26 0.13
N ALA A 127 6.62 -9.38 0.70
CA ALA A 127 7.91 -9.50 1.34
C ALA A 127 8.96 -9.79 0.26
N VAL A 128 9.99 -8.94 0.17
CA VAL A 128 10.97 -9.00 -0.91
C VAL A 128 12.40 -8.93 -0.36
N TYR A 129 13.32 -9.53 -1.12
CA TYR A 129 14.69 -9.05 -1.16
C TYR A 129 14.76 -7.95 -2.22
N LYS A 130 14.94 -6.70 -1.78
CA LYS A 130 15.21 -5.56 -2.65
C LYS A 130 16.71 -5.38 -2.77
N ALA A 131 17.20 -5.38 -4.01
CA ALA A 131 18.61 -5.18 -4.33
C ALA A 131 19.13 -3.87 -3.74
N ARG A 132 20.28 -3.92 -3.07
CA ARG A 132 20.94 -2.74 -2.49
C ARG A 132 22.19 -2.32 -3.25
N LYS A 133 22.70 -3.21 -4.10
CA LYS A 133 23.92 -3.03 -4.89
C LYS A 133 23.64 -3.36 -6.34
N GLU A 134 24.41 -2.73 -7.22
CA GLU A 134 24.43 -3.09 -8.62
C GLU A 134 24.82 -4.56 -8.80
N GLY A 135 24.10 -5.26 -9.69
CA GLY A 135 24.26 -6.70 -9.92
C GLY A 135 23.45 -7.61 -8.98
N GLU A 136 22.81 -7.09 -7.94
CA GLU A 136 21.81 -7.85 -7.18
C GLU A 136 20.44 -7.81 -7.87
N GLU A 137 19.70 -8.91 -7.80
CA GLU A 137 18.33 -9.00 -8.32
C GLU A 137 17.29 -8.84 -7.21
N ASN A 138 16.20 -8.14 -7.54
CA ASN A 138 15.02 -8.12 -6.69
C ASN A 138 14.35 -9.50 -6.70
N ARG A 139 13.94 -10.00 -5.52
CA ARG A 139 13.26 -11.29 -5.40
C ARG A 139 11.99 -11.13 -4.56
N LEU A 140 10.88 -11.62 -5.09
CA LEU A 140 9.66 -11.83 -4.32
C LEU A 140 9.80 -13.09 -3.48
N LEU A 141 9.58 -12.99 -2.17
CA LEU A 141 9.73 -14.11 -1.25
C LEU A 141 8.39 -14.59 -0.72
N ALA A 142 7.44 -13.67 -0.52
CA ALA A 142 6.05 -14.00 -0.23
C ALA A 142 5.14 -12.84 -0.63
N GLU A 143 3.88 -13.17 -0.88
CA GLU A 143 2.83 -12.21 -1.18
C GLU A 143 1.56 -12.58 -0.43
N GLN A 144 0.83 -11.58 0.05
CA GLN A 144 -0.48 -11.72 0.65
C GLN A 144 -1.34 -10.52 0.30
N ARG A 145 -2.54 -10.79 -0.22
CA ARG A 145 -3.55 -9.76 -0.43
C ARG A 145 -4.37 -9.53 0.84
N ILE A 146 -4.69 -8.29 1.12
CA ILE A 146 -5.70 -7.88 2.11
C ILE A 146 -6.72 -6.94 1.45
N THR A 147 -8.00 -7.21 1.68
CA THR A 147 -9.09 -6.33 1.23
C THR A 147 -9.16 -5.12 2.16
N LEU A 148 -9.15 -3.91 1.61
CA LEU A 148 -9.25 -2.67 2.38
C LEU A 148 -10.70 -2.27 2.63
N GLY A 149 -11.55 -2.53 1.65
CA GLY A 149 -13.00 -2.28 1.69
C GLY A 149 -13.49 -1.56 0.45
N ASN A 150 -14.77 -1.22 0.46
CA ASN A 150 -15.39 -0.43 -0.60
C ASN A 150 -15.34 1.08 -0.29
N TYR A 151 -15.28 1.90 -1.34
CA TYR A 151 -15.56 3.35 -1.30
C TYR A 151 -16.24 3.80 -2.59
#